data_AF-A0A6I5C0V2-F1
#
_entry.id   AF-A0A6I5C0V2-F1
#
_cell.length_a   1.000
_cell.length_b   1.000
_cell.length_c   1.000
_cell.angle_alpha   90.00
_cell.angle_beta   90.00
_cell.angle_gamma   90.00
#
_symmetry.space_group_name_H-M   'P 1'
#
loop_
_entity.id
_entity.type
_entity.pdbx_description
1 polymer ?
#
loop_
_entity_poly.entity_id
_entity_poly.type
_entity_poly.pdbx_seq_one_letter_code
_entity_poly.pdbx_strand_id
1 'polypeptide(L)'
;MRLSRGVPLATAALLTGIAAWPAPVAAATGTDGHCGHGNRLRVPGAAFAQTACLPDLTTTGLAGTPYTDVADQAGLTARDTRVPSHVPGVQIDGYFPDSSHFNTTHGWRHDAQFVIRLPDHWNGGLVVTGAPGTRKQYATDKAISDQVLAQGYAYAATDKGNSSADFYRDGARPGDAVAEWNTRTTQLTRAARGVLTERYGRAPRRTYMTGMSNGGYLTRWQLEHHPELYDGGVDWEGALWTAGGRNLLTSLPAAVARSLGSAGDSALY
;
A
#
# COMPACT_ATOMS: atom_id res chain seq x y z
N MET A 1 66.50 21.70 -22.40
CA MET A 1 65.03 21.45 -22.40
C MET A 1 64.85 20.01 -21.91
N ARG A 2 64.16 19.64 -20.83
CA ARG A 2 63.20 20.23 -19.89
C ARG A 2 63.41 19.52 -18.54
N LEU A 3 63.65 20.28 -17.47
CA LEU A 3 62.86 20.35 -16.22
C LEU A 3 62.42 19.01 -15.59
N SER A 4 63.10 18.70 -14.49
CA SER A 4 62.68 17.82 -13.40
C SER A 4 61.58 18.47 -12.56
N ARG A 5 60.82 17.64 -11.81
CA ARG A 5 60.04 17.87 -10.56
C ARG A 5 58.80 16.99 -10.64
N GLY A 6 58.43 16.14 -9.68
CA GLY A 6 58.69 16.11 -8.26
C GLY A 6 57.39 15.54 -7.66
N VAL A 7 57.48 14.46 -6.90
CA VAL A 7 56.34 13.75 -6.30
C VAL A 7 55.68 14.65 -5.24
N PRO A 8 54.34 14.84 -5.26
CA PRO A 8 53.64 15.28 -4.07
C PRO A 8 52.90 14.10 -3.43
N LEU A 9 53.32 13.76 -2.21
CA LEU A 9 52.49 13.08 -1.21
C LEU A 9 51.28 13.96 -0.91
N ALA A 10 50.07 13.49 -1.25
CA ALA A 10 48.84 14.11 -0.82
C ALA A 10 48.39 13.45 0.50
N THR A 11 48.47 14.22 1.58
CA THR A 11 47.92 13.91 2.89
C THR A 11 46.39 13.87 2.83
N ALA A 12 45.80 12.73 3.17
CA ALA A 12 44.36 12.60 3.33
C ALA A 12 43.93 13.24 4.67
N ALA A 13 43.37 14.44 4.61
CA ALA A 13 42.69 15.04 5.75
C ALA A 13 41.31 14.39 5.92
N LEU A 14 41.12 13.63 7.00
CA LEU A 14 39.80 13.18 7.44
C LEU A 14 39.00 14.38 7.94
N LEU A 15 38.07 14.87 7.12
CA LEU A 15 36.99 15.75 7.55
C LEU A 15 35.91 14.87 8.19
N THR A 16 35.86 14.87 9.53
CA THR A 16 34.72 14.35 10.30
C THR A 16 33.54 15.30 10.13
N GLY A 17 32.77 15.10 9.06
CA GLY A 17 31.45 15.71 8.91
C GLY A 17 30.52 15.10 9.95
N ILE A 18 30.15 15.88 10.96
CA ILE A 18 29.04 15.53 11.86
C ILE A 18 27.79 15.55 11.00
N ALA A 19 27.32 14.36 10.61
CA ALA A 19 25.99 14.20 10.04
C ALA A 19 24.99 14.54 11.15
N ALA A 20 24.55 15.80 11.20
CA ALA A 20 23.40 16.18 11.99
C ALA A 20 22.19 15.46 11.39
N TRP A 21 21.75 14.40 12.06
CA TRP A 21 20.47 13.77 11.75
C TRP A 21 19.40 14.86 11.89
N PRO A 22 18.46 14.98 10.94
CA PRO A 22 17.33 15.86 11.13
C PRO A 22 16.62 15.40 12.41
N ALA A 23 16.59 16.27 13.41
CA ALA A 23 15.76 16.04 14.58
C ALA A 23 14.32 15.82 14.11
N PRO A 24 13.55 14.90 14.72
CA PRO A 24 12.15 14.76 14.39
C PRO A 24 11.50 16.12 14.63
N VAL A 25 10.95 16.72 13.57
CA VAL A 25 10.07 17.87 13.73
C VAL A 25 8.91 17.35 14.56
N ALA A 26 8.86 17.77 15.82
CA ALA A 26 7.73 17.48 16.68
C ALA A 26 6.49 17.96 15.95
N ALA A 27 5.57 17.04 15.69
CA ALA A 27 4.28 17.36 15.12
C ALA A 27 3.68 18.52 15.92
N ALA A 28 3.26 19.58 15.23
CA ALA A 28 2.44 20.60 15.85
C ALA A 28 1.23 19.90 16.46
N THR A 29 1.17 19.88 17.79
CA THR A 29 -0.01 19.44 18.53
C THR A 29 -1.11 20.45 18.28
N GLY A 30 -1.83 20.27 17.18
CA GLY A 30 -3.14 20.88 16.99
C GLY A 30 -4.05 20.34 18.08
N THR A 31 -4.45 21.20 19.00
CA THR A 31 -5.41 20.96 20.07
C THR A 31 -6.85 20.90 19.54
N ASP A 32 -7.08 20.22 18.43
CA ASP A 32 -8.43 19.94 17.94
C ASP A 32 -8.83 18.57 18.49
N GLY A 33 -9.78 18.58 19.43
CA GLY A 33 -10.19 17.43 20.25
C GLY A 33 -10.75 16.22 19.50
N HIS A 34 -10.74 16.19 18.16
CA HIS A 34 -11.27 15.07 17.37
C HIS A 34 -10.41 13.79 17.50
N CYS A 35 -9.11 13.96 17.74
CA CYS A 35 -8.17 12.89 18.06
C CYS A 35 -7.92 12.69 19.56
N GLY A 36 -8.74 13.29 20.44
CA GLY A 36 -8.55 13.29 21.90
C GLY A 36 -8.56 11.92 22.58
N HIS A 37 -8.84 10.84 21.82
CA HIS A 37 -8.75 9.45 22.27
C HIS A 37 -7.67 8.63 21.53
N GLY A 38 -6.81 9.27 20.73
CA GLY A 38 -5.77 8.65 19.89
C GLY A 38 -4.57 8.08 20.65
N ASN A 39 -4.77 7.64 21.90
CA ASN A 39 -3.72 6.98 22.67
C ASN A 39 -3.52 5.57 22.11
N ARG A 40 -2.54 5.43 21.20
CA ARG A 40 -2.02 4.19 20.60
C ARG A 40 -3.10 3.15 20.25
N LEU A 41 -3.89 3.44 19.21
CA LEU A 41 -4.71 2.40 18.55
C LEU A 41 -3.82 1.22 18.21
N ARG A 42 -4.11 0.05 18.78
CA ARG A 42 -3.33 -1.15 18.53
C ARG A 42 -3.83 -1.81 17.25
N VAL A 43 -2.93 -2.09 16.32
CA VAL A 43 -3.24 -2.94 15.16
C VAL A 43 -2.96 -4.39 15.54
N PRO A 44 -3.99 -5.26 15.67
CA PRO A 44 -3.76 -6.65 16.05
C PRO A 44 -2.83 -7.37 15.07
N GLY A 45 -1.77 -7.98 15.60
CA GLY A 45 -0.80 -8.74 14.82
C GLY A 45 0.25 -7.93 14.07
N ALA A 46 0.19 -6.59 14.09
CA ALA A 46 1.23 -5.76 13.48
C ALA A 46 2.55 -5.85 14.27
N ALA A 47 3.68 -5.91 13.56
CA ALA A 47 5.01 -5.80 14.15
C ALA A 47 5.33 -4.34 14.49
N PHE A 48 4.83 -3.43 13.66
CA PHE A 48 4.99 -2.00 13.82
C PHE A 48 3.73 -1.27 13.36
N ALA A 49 3.38 -0.20 14.07
CA ALA A 49 2.34 0.73 13.66
C ALA A 49 2.65 2.13 14.22
N GLN A 50 2.41 3.15 13.41
CA GLN A 50 2.45 4.56 13.79
C GLN A 50 1.12 5.22 13.46
N THR A 51 0.68 6.12 14.32
CA THR A 51 -0.61 6.80 14.21
C THR A 51 -0.39 8.29 13.99
N ALA A 52 -1.15 8.88 13.08
CA ALA A 52 -1.17 10.31 12.82
C ALA A 52 -2.61 10.84 12.85
N CYS A 53 -2.80 11.96 13.54
CA CYS A 53 -4.02 12.74 13.49
C CYS A 53 -3.90 13.75 12.35
N LEU A 54 -4.83 13.72 11.38
CA LEU A 54 -4.71 14.46 10.14
C LEU A 54 -5.97 15.29 9.88
N PRO A 55 -5.83 16.56 9.47
CA PRO A 55 -6.97 17.42 9.15
C PRO A 55 -7.68 17.01 7.86
N ASP A 56 -7.02 16.21 7.01
CA ASP A 56 -7.58 15.66 5.77
C ASP A 56 -6.85 14.36 5.40
N LEU A 57 -7.60 13.25 5.36
CA LEU A 57 -7.14 11.90 5.04
C LEU A 57 -7.11 11.61 3.52
N THR A 58 -7.55 12.56 2.69
CA THR A 58 -7.61 12.39 1.22
C THR A 58 -6.30 12.78 0.55
N THR A 59 -6.08 12.35 -0.69
CA THR A 59 -4.89 12.77 -1.46
C THR A 59 -4.77 14.29 -1.61
N THR A 60 -5.87 15.04 -1.58
CA THR A 60 -5.85 16.51 -1.58
C THR A 60 -5.09 17.07 -0.38
N GLY A 61 -5.29 16.50 0.81
CA GLY A 61 -4.61 16.90 2.03
C GLY A 61 -3.25 16.22 2.25
N LEU A 62 -3.07 15.00 1.74
CA LEU A 62 -1.89 14.19 2.02
C LEU A 62 -0.75 14.40 1.01
N ALA A 63 -1.02 14.95 -0.18
CA ALA A 63 0.02 15.16 -1.19
C ALA A 63 1.20 15.99 -0.64
N GLY A 64 2.42 15.47 -0.81
CA GLY A 64 3.64 16.10 -0.29
C GLY A 64 3.92 15.84 1.19
N THR A 65 3.05 15.09 1.89
CA THR A 65 3.28 14.61 3.25
C THR A 65 3.80 13.16 3.23
N PRO A 66 4.34 12.64 4.35
CA PRO A 66 4.73 11.23 4.44
C PRO A 66 3.56 10.24 4.41
N TYR A 67 2.31 10.70 4.54
CA TYR A 67 1.13 9.85 4.78
C TYR A 67 0.46 9.29 3.50
N THR A 68 1.05 9.54 2.34
CA THR A 68 0.72 8.91 1.06
C THR A 68 1.95 8.93 0.16
N ASP A 69 1.91 8.20 -0.96
CA ASP A 69 2.91 8.29 -2.02
C ASP A 69 2.20 8.46 -3.37
N VAL A 70 2.38 9.62 -4.01
CA VAL A 70 1.76 9.92 -5.30
C VAL A 70 2.38 9.09 -6.44
N ALA A 71 3.62 8.59 -6.27
CA ALA A 71 4.25 7.70 -7.25
C ALA A 71 3.54 6.34 -7.31
N ASP A 72 3.05 5.84 -6.16
CA ASP A 72 2.27 4.60 -6.11
C ASP A 72 0.96 4.69 -6.92
N GLN A 73 0.41 5.90 -7.05
CA GLN A 73 -0.88 6.17 -7.70
C GLN A 73 -0.76 6.46 -9.21
N ALA A 74 0.47 6.72 -9.68
CA ALA A 74 0.72 7.24 -11.02
C ALA A 74 0.17 6.30 -12.11
N GLY A 75 -0.65 6.86 -13.00
CA GLY A 75 -1.22 6.15 -14.16
C GLY A 75 -2.46 5.31 -13.88
N LEU A 76 -3.00 5.30 -12.66
CA LEU A 76 -4.20 4.51 -12.31
C LEU A 76 -5.53 5.27 -12.47
N THR A 77 -5.48 6.59 -12.61
CA THR A 77 -6.68 7.43 -12.72
C THR A 77 -6.52 8.45 -13.84
N ALA A 78 -7.64 8.86 -14.44
CA ALA A 78 -7.66 9.94 -15.42
C ALA A 78 -7.19 11.26 -14.78
N ARG A 79 -6.58 12.14 -15.59
CA ARG A 79 -6.06 13.44 -15.11
C ARG A 79 -7.12 14.21 -14.32
N ASP A 80 -8.34 14.29 -14.84
CA ASP A 80 -9.43 15.10 -14.29
C ASP A 80 -10.35 14.32 -13.32
N THR A 81 -9.86 13.20 -12.78
CA THR A 81 -10.56 12.48 -11.71
C THR A 81 -10.79 13.43 -10.53
N ARG A 82 -12.06 13.65 -10.18
CA ARG A 82 -12.44 14.50 -9.04
C ARG A 82 -11.95 13.87 -7.75
N VAL A 83 -11.20 14.64 -6.97
CA VAL A 83 -10.70 14.24 -5.66
C VAL A 83 -11.42 15.02 -4.57
N PRO A 84 -12.10 14.33 -3.62
CA PRO A 84 -12.59 14.94 -2.41
C PRO A 84 -11.48 15.58 -1.56
N SER A 85 -11.88 16.36 -0.56
CA SER A 85 -11.01 16.98 0.42
C SER A 85 -11.73 17.17 1.75
N HIS A 86 -11.00 17.63 2.76
CA HIS A 86 -11.50 17.96 4.10
C HIS A 86 -12.15 16.78 4.84
N VAL A 87 -11.52 15.60 4.81
CA VAL A 87 -11.96 14.46 5.61
C VAL A 87 -11.02 14.29 6.82
N PRO A 88 -11.27 14.94 7.96
CA PRO A 88 -10.41 14.81 9.13
C PRO A 88 -10.51 13.41 9.74
N GLY A 89 -9.43 12.98 10.38
CA GLY A 89 -9.44 11.75 11.16
C GLY A 89 -8.06 11.23 11.49
N VAL A 90 -7.97 9.91 11.65
CA VAL A 90 -6.75 9.22 12.06
C VAL A 90 -6.27 8.30 10.96
N GLN A 91 -4.98 8.39 10.64
CA GLN A 91 -4.27 7.41 9.80
C GLN A 91 -3.36 6.56 10.66
N ILE A 92 -3.28 5.26 10.35
CA ILE A 92 -2.33 4.32 10.91
C ILE A 92 -1.55 3.70 9.76
N ASP A 93 -0.23 3.88 9.77
CA ASP A 93 0.69 3.20 8.87
C ASP A 93 1.47 2.15 9.65
N GLY A 94 1.79 1.02 9.03
CA GLY A 94 2.54 -0.02 9.70
C GLY A 94 2.84 -1.21 8.81
N TYR A 95 3.30 -2.28 9.43
CA TYR A 95 3.53 -3.55 8.76
C TYR A 95 3.29 -4.74 9.68
N PHE A 96 2.85 -5.85 9.08
CA PHE A 96 2.81 -7.16 9.74
C PHE A 96 4.20 -7.81 9.70
N PRO A 97 4.52 -8.76 10.59
CA PRO A 97 5.77 -9.52 10.50
C PRO A 97 5.92 -10.18 9.13
N ASP A 98 7.09 -10.02 8.52
CA ASP A 98 7.42 -10.59 7.22
C ASP A 98 8.93 -10.79 7.07
N SER A 99 9.34 -11.68 6.15
CA SER A 99 10.75 -11.96 5.86
C SER A 99 11.33 -11.18 4.68
N SER A 100 10.49 -10.49 3.91
CA SER A 100 10.89 -9.75 2.72
C SER A 100 10.98 -8.23 2.97
N HIS A 101 11.77 -7.55 2.12
CA HIS A 101 12.24 -6.18 2.34
C HIS A 101 12.20 -5.28 1.08
N PHE A 102 11.34 -5.60 0.11
CA PHE A 102 11.17 -4.84 -1.15
C PHE A 102 10.57 -3.45 -0.90
N ASN A 103 9.64 -3.32 0.04
CA ASN A 103 8.99 -2.05 0.34
C ASN A 103 9.81 -1.18 1.29
N THR A 104 10.35 -0.09 0.76
CA THR A 104 11.16 0.88 1.49
C THR A 104 10.40 2.13 1.92
N THR A 105 9.08 2.16 1.76
CA THR A 105 8.24 3.29 2.21
C THR A 105 8.48 3.55 3.70
N HIS A 106 8.50 4.84 4.07
CA HIS A 106 8.92 5.33 5.39
C HIS A 106 10.36 4.98 5.83
N GLY A 107 11.18 4.39 4.95
CA GLY A 107 12.51 3.89 5.27
C GLY A 107 12.54 2.56 6.02
N TRP A 108 11.38 1.88 6.18
CA TRP A 108 11.27 0.68 7.01
C TRP A 108 11.93 -0.55 6.39
N ARG A 109 12.10 -0.59 5.06
CA ARG A 109 12.65 -1.74 4.32
C ARG A 109 12.02 -3.04 4.78
N HIS A 110 10.70 -3.14 4.72
CA HIS A 110 9.92 -4.26 5.22
C HIS A 110 8.62 -4.34 4.42
N ASP A 111 8.23 -5.52 3.98
CA ASP A 111 6.96 -5.73 3.27
C ASP A 111 5.78 -5.99 4.22
N ALA A 112 4.64 -6.43 3.68
CA ALA A 112 3.37 -6.53 4.39
C ALA A 112 2.96 -5.20 5.04
N GLN A 113 3.34 -4.09 4.40
CA GLN A 113 2.94 -2.76 4.84
C GLN A 113 1.45 -2.55 4.60
N PHE A 114 0.86 -1.72 5.46
CA PHE A 114 -0.52 -1.35 5.39
C PHE A 114 -0.73 0.12 5.75
N VAL A 115 -1.89 0.63 5.33
CA VAL A 115 -2.49 1.87 5.82
C VAL A 115 -3.91 1.58 6.26
N ILE A 116 -4.34 2.18 7.37
CA ILE A 116 -5.72 2.20 7.86
C ILE A 116 -6.11 3.65 8.10
N ARG A 117 -7.21 4.10 7.52
CA ARG A 117 -7.73 5.47 7.63
C ARG A 117 -9.12 5.46 8.27
N LEU A 118 -9.27 6.28 9.30
CA LEU A 118 -10.39 6.31 10.22
C LEU A 118 -10.96 7.74 10.22
N PRO A 119 -11.96 8.05 9.37
CA PRO A 119 -12.56 9.38 9.34
C PRO A 119 -13.30 9.66 10.66
N ASP A 120 -13.33 10.91 11.12
CA ASP A 120 -14.09 11.25 12.33
C ASP A 120 -15.58 11.04 12.13
N HIS A 121 -16.09 11.41 10.96
CA HIS A 121 -17.46 11.16 10.53
C HIS A 121 -17.60 9.77 9.91
N TRP A 122 -17.55 8.75 10.76
CA TRP A 122 -17.66 7.36 10.32
C TRP A 122 -19.11 6.88 10.17
N ASN A 123 -19.44 6.36 8.99
CA ASN A 123 -20.77 5.87 8.63
C ASN A 123 -21.07 4.44 9.11
N GLY A 124 -20.11 3.77 9.77
CA GLY A 124 -20.24 2.39 10.22
C GLY A 124 -19.71 1.34 9.25
N GLY A 125 -19.15 1.74 8.11
CA GLY A 125 -18.64 0.86 7.08
C GLY A 125 -17.10 0.81 7.00
N LEU A 126 -16.58 -0.31 6.53
CA LEU A 126 -15.16 -0.51 6.21
C LEU A 126 -15.02 -0.89 4.74
N VAL A 127 -14.07 -0.27 4.04
CA VAL A 127 -13.64 -0.69 2.69
C VAL A 127 -12.19 -1.15 2.77
N VAL A 128 -11.92 -2.37 2.31
CA VAL A 128 -10.56 -2.94 2.25
C VAL A 128 -10.14 -3.14 0.80
N THR A 129 -8.85 -2.96 0.52
CA THR A 129 -8.26 -3.18 -0.81
C THR A 129 -6.85 -3.76 -0.70
N GLY A 130 -6.36 -4.29 -1.82
CA GLY A 130 -4.97 -4.67 -2.03
C GLY A 130 -4.40 -3.93 -3.23
N ALA A 131 -3.10 -3.59 -3.17
CA ALA A 131 -2.49 -2.76 -4.21
C ALA A 131 -2.50 -3.43 -5.61
N PRO A 132 -2.87 -2.73 -6.70
CA PRO A 132 -2.82 -3.26 -8.06
C PRO A 132 -1.39 -3.56 -8.52
N GLY A 133 -1.26 -4.47 -9.48
CA GLY A 133 0.03 -4.88 -10.04
C GLY A 133 1.03 -5.25 -8.94
N THR A 134 2.23 -4.69 -9.03
CA THR A 134 3.33 -4.84 -8.06
C THR A 134 3.53 -3.57 -7.22
N ARG A 135 2.49 -2.75 -7.09
CA ARG A 135 2.54 -1.47 -6.36
C ARG A 135 2.38 -1.69 -4.85
N LYS A 136 2.50 -0.60 -4.10
CA LYS A 136 2.46 -0.57 -2.64
C LYS A 136 1.12 -0.02 -2.10
N GLN A 137 0.99 0.06 -0.78
CA GLN A 137 -0.26 0.28 -0.05
C GLN A 137 -1.02 1.57 -0.43
N TYR A 138 -0.36 2.62 -0.91
CA TYR A 138 -1.01 3.90 -1.25
C TYR A 138 -1.54 3.97 -2.69
N ALA A 139 -1.35 2.91 -3.49
CA ALA A 139 -1.63 2.92 -4.91
C ALA A 139 -3.07 3.27 -5.28
N THR A 140 -4.03 2.92 -4.42
CA THR A 140 -5.46 3.15 -4.69
C THR A 140 -6.04 4.34 -3.94
N ASP A 141 -5.20 5.23 -3.39
CA ASP A 141 -5.66 6.37 -2.62
C ASP A 141 -6.60 7.27 -3.43
N LYS A 142 -6.12 7.78 -4.57
CA LYS A 142 -6.92 8.63 -5.47
C LYS A 142 -8.10 7.90 -6.12
N ALA A 143 -7.93 6.62 -6.43
CA ALA A 143 -8.93 5.83 -7.15
C ALA A 143 -10.09 5.36 -6.25
N ILE A 144 -9.81 5.10 -4.97
CA ILE A 144 -10.73 4.42 -4.05
C ILE A 144 -10.79 5.15 -2.71
N SER A 145 -9.65 5.30 -2.00
CA SER A 145 -9.59 5.82 -0.62
C SER A 145 -10.34 7.14 -0.49
N ASP A 146 -10.05 8.12 -1.34
CA ASP A 146 -10.61 9.47 -1.21
C ASP A 146 -12.14 9.46 -1.29
N GLN A 147 -12.70 8.67 -2.22
CA GLN A 147 -14.14 8.60 -2.44
C GLN A 147 -14.86 7.93 -1.28
N VAL A 148 -14.30 6.83 -0.76
CA VAL A 148 -14.95 6.08 0.33
C VAL A 148 -14.81 6.83 1.66
N LEU A 149 -13.67 7.50 1.89
CA LEU A 149 -13.47 8.38 3.05
C LEU A 149 -14.46 9.55 3.04
N ALA A 150 -14.66 10.20 1.89
CA ALA A 150 -15.63 11.28 1.76
C ALA A 150 -17.08 10.82 1.98
N GLN A 151 -17.36 9.53 1.75
CA GLN A 151 -18.65 8.90 2.06
C GLN A 151 -18.75 8.43 3.52
N GLY A 152 -17.71 8.61 4.33
CA GLY A 152 -17.64 8.26 5.73
C GLY A 152 -17.24 6.80 6.01
N TYR A 153 -16.78 6.04 5.02
CA TYR A 153 -16.22 4.71 5.27
C TYR A 153 -14.82 4.84 5.86
N ALA A 154 -14.49 3.96 6.80
CA ALA A 154 -13.09 3.69 7.09
C ALA A 154 -12.48 2.92 5.92
N TYR A 155 -11.18 3.08 5.70
CA TYR A 155 -10.47 2.49 4.57
C TYR A 155 -9.21 1.77 5.05
N ALA A 156 -8.88 0.62 4.44
CA ALA A 156 -7.62 -0.07 4.70
C ALA A 156 -7.03 -0.63 3.41
N ALA A 157 -5.71 -0.51 3.23
CA ALA A 157 -4.98 -1.07 2.09
C ALA A 157 -3.65 -1.70 2.51
N THR A 158 -3.22 -2.74 1.81
CA THR A 158 -1.90 -3.38 1.98
C THR A 158 -1.13 -3.41 0.65
N ASP A 159 0.20 -3.40 0.75
CA ASP A 159 1.09 -3.74 -0.37
C ASP A 159 0.98 -5.20 -0.82
N LYS A 160 0.26 -6.03 -0.05
CA LYS A 160 -0.01 -7.45 -0.25
C LYS A 160 1.12 -8.38 0.22
N GLY A 161 2.11 -7.89 0.97
CA GLY A 161 3.21 -8.73 1.45
C GLY A 161 4.46 -8.70 0.56
N ASN A 162 4.38 -8.17 -0.65
CA ASN A 162 5.55 -7.88 -1.48
C ASN A 162 5.17 -6.88 -2.59
N SER A 163 6.17 -6.25 -3.18
CA SER A 163 6.02 -5.22 -4.21
C SER A 163 7.19 -5.25 -5.20
N SER A 164 7.21 -4.33 -6.17
CA SER A 164 8.24 -4.21 -7.23
C SER A 164 8.20 -5.32 -8.29
N ALA A 165 8.95 -5.13 -9.38
CA ALA A 165 9.14 -6.14 -10.41
C ALA A 165 9.86 -7.41 -9.89
N ASP A 166 10.55 -7.32 -8.76
CA ASP A 166 11.26 -8.43 -8.12
C ASP A 166 10.40 -9.25 -7.15
N PHE A 167 9.10 -8.96 -7.02
CA PHE A 167 8.19 -9.64 -6.09
C PHE A 167 8.23 -11.18 -6.18
N TYR A 168 8.53 -11.73 -7.36
CA TYR A 168 8.61 -13.16 -7.61
C TYR A 168 9.75 -13.87 -6.85
N ARG A 169 10.68 -13.10 -6.25
CA ARG A 169 11.77 -13.60 -5.40
C ARG A 169 11.34 -13.83 -3.96
N ASP A 170 10.14 -13.40 -3.59
CA ASP A 170 9.59 -13.61 -2.27
C ASP A 170 9.12 -15.07 -2.07
N GLY A 171 9.30 -15.56 -0.84
CA GLY A 171 9.06 -16.95 -0.46
C GLY A 171 10.16 -17.92 -0.88
N ALA A 172 9.92 -19.21 -0.63
CA ALA A 172 10.92 -20.27 -0.86
C ALA A 172 10.69 -21.03 -2.17
N ARG A 173 9.43 -21.06 -2.64
CA ARG A 173 9.02 -21.80 -3.82
C ARG A 173 8.27 -20.89 -4.79
N PRO A 174 8.28 -21.22 -6.10
CA PRO A 174 7.47 -20.50 -7.07
C PRO A 174 6.01 -20.41 -6.64
N GLY A 175 5.46 -19.19 -6.63
CA GLY A 175 4.07 -18.91 -6.29
C GLY A 175 3.82 -18.54 -4.83
N ASP A 176 4.79 -18.75 -3.91
CA ASP A 176 4.64 -18.36 -2.50
C ASP A 176 4.34 -16.85 -2.39
N ALA A 177 5.03 -16.00 -3.15
CA ALA A 177 4.78 -14.55 -3.24
C ALA A 177 3.31 -14.19 -3.54
N VAL A 178 2.67 -14.90 -4.47
CA VAL A 178 1.28 -14.64 -4.88
C VAL A 178 0.30 -15.19 -3.85
N ALA A 179 0.61 -16.35 -3.26
CA ALA A 179 -0.19 -16.93 -2.18
C ALA A 179 -0.18 -16.03 -0.93
N GLU A 180 0.93 -15.36 -0.66
CA GLU A 180 1.04 -14.40 0.42
C GLU A 180 0.08 -13.21 0.30
N TRP A 181 -0.18 -12.72 -0.92
CA TRP A 181 -1.12 -11.63 -1.18
C TRP A 181 -2.49 -11.88 -0.54
N ASN A 182 -2.96 -13.12 -0.65
CA ASN A 182 -4.22 -13.56 -0.10
C ASN A 182 -4.18 -13.48 1.44
N THR A 183 -3.13 -14.03 2.05
CA THR A 183 -2.94 -14.07 3.50
C THR A 183 -2.87 -12.66 4.10
N ARG A 184 -2.08 -11.75 3.50
CA ARG A 184 -1.91 -10.38 4.01
C ARG A 184 -3.17 -9.53 3.87
N THR A 185 -3.94 -9.74 2.81
CA THR A 185 -5.23 -9.07 2.66
C THR A 185 -6.22 -9.55 3.72
N THR A 186 -6.32 -10.86 3.97
CA THR A 186 -7.16 -11.41 5.06
C THR A 186 -6.72 -10.86 6.43
N GLN A 187 -5.41 -10.83 6.68
CA GLN A 187 -4.83 -10.33 7.92
C GLN A 187 -5.18 -8.85 8.16
N LEU A 188 -5.04 -8.02 7.12
CA LEU A 188 -5.41 -6.61 7.20
C LEU A 188 -6.89 -6.41 7.51
N THR A 189 -7.80 -7.12 6.83
CA THR A 189 -9.25 -7.00 7.09
C THR A 189 -9.58 -7.29 8.56
N ARG A 190 -9.03 -8.37 9.12
CA ARG A 190 -9.25 -8.74 10.53
C ARG A 190 -8.70 -7.67 11.48
N ALA A 191 -7.47 -7.20 11.23
CA ALA A 191 -6.84 -6.18 12.05
C ALA A 191 -7.60 -4.84 12.00
N ALA A 192 -8.02 -4.41 10.81
CA ALA A 192 -8.80 -3.18 10.62
C ALA A 192 -10.14 -3.24 11.37
N ARG A 193 -10.89 -4.35 11.32
CA ARG A 193 -12.12 -4.52 12.11
C ARG A 193 -11.87 -4.37 13.62
N GLY A 194 -10.74 -4.87 14.12
CA GLY A 194 -10.30 -4.68 15.51
C GLY A 194 -10.04 -3.21 15.83
N VAL A 195 -9.25 -2.53 15.00
CA VAL A 195 -8.94 -1.10 15.13
C VAL A 195 -10.20 -0.24 15.12
N LEU A 196 -11.15 -0.52 14.22
CA LEU A 196 -12.42 0.20 14.15
C LEU A 196 -13.24 0.01 15.43
N THR A 197 -13.24 -1.20 15.98
CA THR A 197 -13.93 -1.50 17.26
C THR A 197 -13.32 -0.69 18.40
N GLU A 198 -11.99 -0.60 18.46
CA GLU A 198 -11.28 0.21 19.45
C GLU A 198 -11.54 1.71 19.27
N ARG A 199 -11.46 2.22 18.03
CA ARG A 199 -11.62 3.65 17.71
C ARG A 199 -13.05 4.16 17.91
N TYR A 200 -14.04 3.38 17.50
CA TYR A 200 -15.45 3.81 17.42
C TYR A 200 -16.36 3.13 18.45
N GLY A 201 -15.82 2.25 19.30
CA GLY A 201 -16.57 1.51 20.32
C GLY A 201 -17.48 0.42 19.78
N ARG A 202 -17.45 0.13 18.47
CA ARG A 202 -18.25 -0.92 17.81
C ARG A 202 -17.59 -1.41 16.53
N ALA A 203 -17.81 -2.67 16.20
CA ALA A 203 -17.37 -3.25 14.93
C ALA A 203 -18.08 -2.60 13.72
N PRO A 204 -17.47 -2.61 12.52
CA PRO A 204 -18.16 -2.18 11.31
C PRO A 204 -19.43 -3.00 11.07
N ARG A 205 -20.50 -2.30 10.69
CA ARG A 205 -21.79 -2.91 10.31
C ARG A 205 -21.76 -3.51 8.92
N ARG A 206 -20.91 -2.96 8.05
CA ARG A 206 -20.68 -3.44 6.69
C ARG A 206 -19.19 -3.41 6.38
N THR A 207 -18.67 -4.48 5.80
CA THR A 207 -17.30 -4.54 5.30
C THR A 207 -17.34 -4.89 3.82
N TYR A 208 -16.72 -4.07 2.98
CA TYR A 208 -16.63 -4.30 1.54
C TYR A 208 -15.18 -4.51 1.12
N MET A 209 -14.97 -5.43 0.18
CA MET A 209 -13.68 -5.59 -0.49
C MET A 209 -13.74 -4.93 -1.87
N THR A 210 -12.69 -4.25 -2.28
CA THR A 210 -12.60 -3.66 -3.62
C THR A 210 -11.18 -3.78 -4.13
N GLY A 211 -11.00 -3.73 -5.44
CA GLY A 211 -9.66 -3.59 -5.99
C GLY A 211 -9.61 -3.60 -7.51
N MET A 212 -8.49 -3.09 -8.01
CA MET A 212 -8.17 -2.98 -9.43
C MET A 212 -7.11 -4.02 -9.80
N SER A 213 -7.21 -4.70 -10.94
CA SER A 213 -6.17 -5.62 -11.44
C SER A 213 -5.83 -6.72 -10.42
N ASN A 214 -4.60 -6.82 -9.90
CA ASN A 214 -4.30 -7.76 -8.80
C ASN A 214 -5.16 -7.53 -7.55
N GLY A 215 -5.61 -6.30 -7.29
CA GLY A 215 -6.60 -6.02 -6.24
C GLY A 215 -8.00 -6.56 -6.57
N GLY A 216 -8.37 -6.61 -7.85
CA GLY A 216 -9.63 -7.23 -8.30
C GLY A 216 -9.58 -8.76 -8.11
N TYR A 217 -8.45 -9.38 -8.46
CA TYR A 217 -8.16 -10.78 -8.11
C TYR A 217 -8.33 -11.03 -6.60
N LEU A 218 -7.71 -10.18 -5.77
CA LEU A 218 -7.84 -10.31 -4.31
C LEU A 218 -9.28 -10.15 -3.86
N THR A 219 -10.04 -9.24 -4.47
CA THR A 219 -11.47 -9.10 -4.16
C THR A 219 -12.22 -10.39 -4.38
N ARG A 220 -12.04 -11.02 -5.55
CA ARG A 220 -12.65 -12.32 -5.86
C ARG A 220 -12.20 -13.39 -4.88
N TRP A 221 -10.90 -13.54 -4.68
CA TRP A 221 -10.34 -14.58 -3.80
C TRP A 221 -10.88 -14.44 -2.37
N GLN A 222 -10.89 -13.23 -1.83
CA GLN A 222 -11.38 -12.94 -0.48
C GLN A 222 -12.87 -13.24 -0.31
N LEU A 223 -13.70 -12.94 -1.31
CA LEU A 223 -15.14 -13.26 -1.27
C LEU A 223 -15.40 -14.76 -1.37
N GLU A 224 -14.59 -15.49 -2.14
CA GLU A 224 -14.72 -16.95 -2.30
C GLU A 224 -14.21 -17.73 -1.08
N HIS A 225 -13.15 -17.25 -0.41
CA HIS A 225 -12.44 -18.00 0.63
C HIS A 225 -12.68 -17.48 2.05
N HIS A 226 -13.09 -16.22 2.19
CA HIS A 226 -13.43 -15.59 3.46
C HIS A 226 -14.75 -14.80 3.39
N PRO A 227 -15.86 -15.39 2.91
CA PRO A 227 -17.14 -14.70 2.81
C PRO A 227 -17.65 -14.17 4.16
N GLU A 228 -17.22 -14.75 5.28
CA GLU A 228 -17.56 -14.29 6.64
C GLU A 228 -16.98 -12.91 7.00
N LEU A 229 -16.01 -12.42 6.22
CA LEU A 229 -15.37 -11.13 6.47
C LEU A 229 -16.05 -9.98 5.72
N TYR A 230 -16.89 -10.24 4.71
CA TYR A 230 -17.36 -9.23 3.77
C TYR A 230 -18.87 -9.33 3.49
N ASP A 231 -19.51 -8.17 3.34
CA ASP A 231 -20.90 -8.04 2.90
C ASP A 231 -21.04 -7.92 1.38
N GLY A 232 -19.93 -7.74 0.67
CA GLY A 232 -19.87 -7.65 -0.78
C GLY A 232 -18.53 -7.10 -1.27
N GLY A 233 -18.36 -7.00 -2.58
CA GLY A 233 -17.17 -6.37 -3.13
C GLY A 233 -17.23 -6.01 -4.61
N VAL A 234 -16.25 -5.21 -5.03
CA VAL A 234 -16.10 -4.71 -6.41
C VAL A 234 -14.77 -5.21 -6.97
N ASP A 235 -14.86 -6.21 -7.85
CA ASP A 235 -13.75 -6.66 -8.68
C ASP A 235 -13.69 -5.78 -9.94
N TRP A 236 -12.73 -4.86 -9.96
CA TRP A 236 -12.49 -3.99 -11.11
C TRP A 236 -11.32 -4.56 -11.92
N GLU A 237 -11.61 -5.03 -13.14
CA GLU A 237 -10.62 -5.52 -14.10
C GLU A 237 -9.62 -6.54 -13.50
N GLY A 238 -10.12 -7.40 -12.60
CA GLY A 238 -9.30 -8.32 -11.84
C GLY A 238 -8.53 -9.32 -12.69
N ALA A 239 -7.26 -9.51 -12.35
CA ALA A 239 -6.49 -10.62 -12.91
C ALA A 239 -7.16 -11.97 -12.58
N LEU A 240 -6.98 -12.96 -13.44
CA LEU A 240 -7.37 -14.33 -13.16
C LEU A 240 -6.12 -15.21 -13.12
N TRP A 241 -5.78 -15.65 -11.91
CA TRP A 241 -4.66 -16.57 -11.68
C TRP A 241 -5.20 -18.01 -11.66
N THR A 242 -4.81 -18.80 -12.66
CA THR A 242 -5.13 -20.22 -12.75
C THR A 242 -3.85 -21.04 -12.84
N ALA A 243 -3.85 -22.24 -12.23
CA ALA A 243 -2.70 -23.15 -12.28
C ALA A 243 -2.43 -23.69 -13.70
N GLY A 244 -3.49 -23.83 -14.51
CA GLY A 244 -3.41 -24.20 -15.92
C GLY A 244 -4.24 -23.28 -16.80
N GLY A 245 -3.97 -23.28 -18.10
CA GLY A 245 -4.66 -22.44 -19.08
C GLY A 245 -4.12 -21.01 -19.16
N ARG A 246 -4.96 -20.09 -19.63
CA ARG A 246 -4.58 -18.70 -19.91
C ARG A 246 -4.62 -17.85 -18.63
N ASN A 247 -3.50 -17.23 -18.32
CA ASN A 247 -3.35 -16.18 -17.33
C ASN A 247 -2.33 -15.15 -17.85
N LEU A 248 -2.03 -14.11 -17.05
CA LEU A 248 -1.09 -13.06 -17.45
C LEU A 248 0.32 -13.61 -17.74
N LEU A 249 0.80 -14.59 -16.97
CA LEU A 249 2.14 -15.17 -17.15
C LEU A 249 2.24 -16.06 -18.38
N THR A 250 1.14 -16.64 -18.85
CA THR A 250 1.13 -17.43 -20.10
C THR A 250 0.81 -16.60 -21.33
N SER A 251 0.00 -15.53 -21.20
CA SER A 251 -0.47 -14.74 -22.33
C SER A 251 0.44 -13.55 -22.69
N LEU A 252 1.01 -12.87 -21.69
CA LEU A 252 1.84 -11.68 -21.94
C LEU A 252 3.15 -11.98 -22.69
N PRO A 253 3.91 -13.06 -22.37
CA PRO A 253 5.11 -13.37 -23.13
C PRO A 253 4.85 -13.60 -24.62
N ALA A 254 3.75 -14.29 -24.96
CA ALA A 254 3.33 -14.49 -26.34
C ALA A 254 2.96 -13.17 -27.03
N ALA A 255 2.23 -12.29 -26.34
CA ALA A 255 1.88 -10.96 -26.86
C ALA A 255 3.12 -10.08 -27.12
N VAL A 256 4.12 -10.11 -26.23
CA VAL A 256 5.38 -9.39 -26.41
C VAL A 256 6.21 -9.99 -27.55
N ALA A 257 6.33 -11.31 -27.63
CA ALA A 257 7.03 -11.95 -28.74
C ALA A 257 6.38 -11.60 -30.09
N ARG A 258 5.04 -11.56 -30.12
CA ARG A 258 4.28 -11.16 -31.31
C ARG A 258 4.51 -9.70 -31.71
N SER A 259 4.56 -8.78 -30.74
CA SER A 259 4.81 -7.35 -31.03
C SER A 259 6.24 -7.11 -31.52
N LEU A 260 7.19 -7.95 -31.11
CA LEU A 260 8.58 -7.94 -31.57
C LEU A 260 8.81 -8.75 -32.85
N GLY A 261 7.77 -9.38 -33.41
CA GLY A 261 7.86 -10.16 -34.66
C GLY A 261 8.51 -11.54 -34.51
N SER A 262 8.74 -12.03 -33.29
CA SER A 262 9.34 -13.33 -33.02
C SER A 262 8.33 -14.45 -32.79
N ALA A 263 7.03 -14.13 -32.79
CA ALA A 263 5.93 -15.09 -32.76
C ALA A 263 4.83 -14.69 -33.75
N GLY A 264 4.09 -15.68 -34.28
CA GLY A 264 2.89 -15.45 -35.10
C GLY A 264 1.60 -15.40 -34.26
N ASP A 265 0.48 -15.07 -34.90
CA ASP A 265 -0.84 -14.96 -34.22
C ASP A 265 -1.26 -16.27 -33.54
N SER A 266 -0.81 -17.42 -34.06
CA SER A 266 -1.08 -18.74 -33.48
C SER A 266 -0.47 -18.94 -32.09
N ALA A 267 0.45 -18.09 -31.65
CA ALA A 267 0.98 -18.13 -30.28
C ALA A 267 0.07 -17.44 -29.26
N LEU A 268 -0.96 -16.69 -29.71
CA LEU A 268 -1.92 -15.97 -28.86
C LEU A 268 -3.18 -16.79 -28.51
N TYR A 269 -3.39 -17.93 -29.18
CA TYR A 269 -4.56 -18.79 -29.10
C TYR A 269 -4.15 -20.22 -28.74
#